data_AF-M3IIX1-F1
#
_entry.id   AF-M3IIX1-F1
#
_cell.length_a   1.000
_cell.length_b   1.000
_cell.length_c   1.000
_cell.angle_alpha   90.00
_cell.angle_beta   90.00
_cell.angle_gamma   90.00
#
_symmetry.space_group_name_H-M   'P 1'
#
loop_
_entity.id
_entity.type
_entity.pdbx_description
1 polymer ?
#
loop_
_entity_poly.entity_id
_entity_poly.type
_entity_poly.pdbx_seq_one_letter_code
_entity_poly.pdbx_strand_id
1 'polypeptide(L)'
;MCPICKTDKYLSPNMRFLINPECYHKICESCVDRIFSLGPAPCPYPKCGKILRKNKFKQQIFEDLSIEKEIDIRRKVNSIYNQTEEDFATLKEFNKYLEDIEEIVFKLSNGIDVEQTESELNKYESEHKLEILERNMRESQKNDDLVKYRDSMERLKQEKLKIQKQMELEDLEYQKQQQQDLLDKMTNSSTSSEDLIKQQQSQMAKRSNLRRKQLQNITSQLDSQFNQSNPFQKQLAEDASAVPFTPFQ
;
A
#
# COMPACT_ATOMS: atom_id res chain seq x y z
N MET A 1 -19.63 -18.27 -15.41
CA MET A 1 -19.78 -18.89 -16.73
C MET A 1 -19.02 -18.13 -17.81
N CYS A 2 -17.91 -18.70 -18.32
CA CYS A 2 -17.29 -18.23 -19.58
C CYS A 2 -18.15 -18.66 -20.78
N PRO A 3 -18.44 -17.81 -21.78
CA PRO A 3 -19.35 -18.16 -22.89
C PRO A 3 -18.83 -19.28 -23.80
N ILE A 4 -17.50 -19.46 -23.88
CA ILE A 4 -16.85 -20.42 -24.77
C ILE A 4 -16.51 -21.69 -24.01
N CYS A 5 -15.81 -21.51 -22.89
CA CYS A 5 -15.31 -22.61 -22.09
C CYS A 5 -16.43 -23.25 -21.24
N LYS A 6 -17.56 -22.56 -21.00
CA LYS A 6 -18.70 -22.95 -20.11
C LYS A 6 -18.30 -23.40 -18.70
N THR A 7 -17.04 -23.24 -18.33
CA THR A 7 -16.50 -23.54 -17.02
C THR A 7 -16.87 -22.43 -16.03
N ASP A 8 -17.16 -22.87 -14.81
CA ASP A 8 -17.44 -22.00 -13.67
C ASP A 8 -16.30 -22.00 -12.66
N LYS A 9 -16.26 -20.92 -11.88
CA LYS A 9 -15.35 -20.73 -10.73
C LYS A 9 -15.38 -21.92 -9.76
N TYR A 10 -16.54 -22.59 -9.64
CA TYR A 10 -16.70 -23.77 -8.77
C TYR A 10 -15.90 -24.99 -9.22
N LEU A 11 -15.70 -25.18 -10.53
CA LEU A 11 -15.01 -26.37 -11.06
C LEU A 11 -13.48 -26.20 -11.08
N SER A 12 -13.00 -24.96 -11.14
CA SER A 12 -11.58 -24.63 -11.16
C SER A 12 -11.31 -23.33 -10.39
N PRO A 13 -11.07 -23.39 -9.06
CA PRO A 13 -10.85 -22.21 -8.20
C PRO A 13 -9.65 -21.34 -8.61
N ASN A 14 -8.70 -21.90 -9.35
CA ASN A 14 -7.49 -21.20 -9.80
C ASN A 14 -7.68 -20.39 -11.09
N MET A 15 -8.82 -20.52 -11.78
CA MET A 15 -9.06 -19.77 -13.01
C MET A 15 -9.57 -18.35 -12.71
N ARG A 16 -8.90 -17.36 -13.29
CA ARG A 16 -9.29 -15.95 -13.17
C ARG A 16 -10.24 -15.57 -14.31
N PHE A 17 -11.27 -14.80 -13.95
CA PHE A 17 -12.17 -14.18 -14.91
C PHE A 17 -11.75 -12.73 -15.12
N LEU A 18 -11.64 -12.37 -16.40
CA LEU A 18 -11.31 -11.04 -16.85
C LEU A 18 -12.56 -10.39 -17.45
N ILE A 19 -12.64 -9.07 -17.31
CA ILE A 19 -13.73 -8.23 -17.79
C ILE A 19 -13.13 -7.08 -18.57
N ASN A 20 -13.82 -6.67 -19.64
CA ASN A 20 -13.47 -5.48 -20.40
C ASN A 20 -14.42 -4.33 -20.04
N PRO A 21 -13.91 -3.11 -19.76
CA PRO A 21 -14.72 -1.95 -19.39
C PRO A 21 -15.70 -1.50 -20.49
N GLU A 22 -15.53 -1.93 -21.74
CA GLU A 22 -16.41 -1.53 -22.85
C GLU A 22 -17.66 -2.43 -22.97
N CYS A 23 -17.56 -3.72 -22.64
CA CYS A 23 -18.63 -4.72 -22.81
C CYS A 23 -19.16 -5.27 -21.47
N TYR A 24 -18.38 -5.17 -20.37
CA TYR A 24 -18.68 -5.78 -19.07
C TYR A 24 -19.04 -7.29 -19.13
N HIS A 25 -18.47 -8.03 -20.08
CA HIS A 25 -18.66 -9.48 -20.18
C HIS A 25 -17.52 -10.27 -19.53
N LYS A 26 -17.87 -11.32 -18.79
CA LYS A 26 -16.92 -12.20 -18.09
C LYS A 26 -16.34 -13.25 -19.04
N ILE A 27 -15.02 -13.29 -19.18
CA ILE A 27 -14.29 -14.28 -20.00
C ILE A 27 -13.15 -14.85 -19.15
N CYS A 28 -12.88 -16.15 -19.21
CA CYS A 28 -11.74 -16.72 -18.49
C CYS A 28 -10.41 -16.40 -19.21
N GLU A 29 -9.32 -16.34 -18.44
CA GLU A 29 -7.96 -16.05 -18.92
C GLU A 29 -7.56 -16.87 -20.16
N SER A 30 -7.78 -18.19 -20.12
CA SER A 30 -7.45 -19.08 -21.25
C SER A 30 -8.22 -18.78 -22.53
N CYS A 31 -9.50 -18.42 -22.39
CA CYS A 31 -10.35 -18.04 -23.51
C CYS A 31 -9.97 -16.61 -24.02
N VAL A 32 -9.56 -15.68 -23.15
CA VAL A 32 -9.03 -14.35 -23.55
C VAL A 32 -7.73 -14.50 -24.33
N ASP A 33 -6.77 -15.27 -23.80
CA ASP A 33 -5.48 -15.44 -24.46
C ASP A 33 -5.62 -16.07 -25.84
N ARG A 34 -6.49 -17.07 -26.02
CA ARG A 34 -6.69 -17.69 -27.33
C ARG A 34 -7.27 -16.74 -28.38
N ILE A 35 -8.31 -15.98 -28.01
CA ILE A 35 -9.06 -15.15 -28.96
C ILE A 35 -8.28 -13.88 -29.32
N PHE A 36 -7.75 -13.20 -28.31
CA PHE A 36 -7.13 -11.89 -28.48
C PHE A 36 -5.64 -11.96 -28.83
N SER A 37 -5.02 -13.15 -28.85
CA SER A 37 -3.65 -13.31 -29.38
C SER A 37 -3.59 -13.19 -30.90
N LEU A 38 -4.70 -13.47 -31.60
CA LEU A 38 -4.78 -13.33 -33.06
C LEU A 38 -4.98 -11.88 -33.52
N GLY A 39 -5.20 -10.95 -32.59
CA GLY A 39 -5.47 -9.54 -32.86
C GLY A 39 -6.72 -9.02 -32.14
N PRO A 40 -7.10 -7.76 -32.39
CA PRO A 40 -8.34 -7.19 -31.86
C PRO A 40 -9.54 -7.92 -32.48
N ALA A 41 -10.34 -8.56 -31.63
CA ALA A 41 -11.47 -9.39 -32.04
C ALA A 41 -12.77 -8.88 -31.37
N PRO A 42 -13.95 -9.17 -31.95
CA PRO A 42 -15.21 -8.89 -31.29
C PRO A 42 -15.39 -9.74 -30.03
N CYS A 43 -16.15 -9.23 -29.07
CA CYS A 43 -16.52 -10.01 -27.88
C CYS A 43 -17.30 -11.29 -28.29
N PRO A 44 -16.96 -12.46 -27.74
CA PRO A 44 -17.61 -13.73 -28.09
C PRO A 44 -19.00 -13.92 -27.45
N TYR A 45 -19.54 -12.89 -26.80
CA TYR A 45 -20.86 -12.96 -26.17
C TYR A 45 -21.95 -12.66 -27.21
N PRO A 46 -23.02 -13.47 -27.29
CA PRO A 46 -24.13 -13.19 -28.20
C PRO A 46 -24.72 -11.83 -27.80
N LYS A 47 -24.79 -10.89 -28.75
CA LYS A 47 -25.22 -9.48 -28.61
C LYS A 47 -24.14 -8.42 -28.27
N CYS A 48 -22.89 -8.77 -27.95
CA CYS A 48 -21.81 -7.76 -27.83
C CYS A 48 -20.90 -7.79 -29.06
N GLY A 49 -21.23 -7.04 -30.10
CA GLY A 49 -20.38 -6.90 -31.30
C GLY A 49 -19.17 -5.98 -31.14
N LYS A 50 -18.85 -5.52 -29.91
CA LYS A 50 -17.77 -4.54 -29.70
C LYS A 50 -16.40 -5.18 -29.87
N ILE A 51 -15.50 -4.45 -30.54
CA ILE A 51 -14.12 -4.87 -30.78
C ILE A 51 -13.28 -4.60 -29.52
N LEU A 52 -12.68 -5.64 -28.95
CA LEU A 52 -11.94 -5.57 -27.70
C LEU A 52 -10.44 -5.81 -27.92
N ARG A 53 -9.60 -5.20 -27.06
CA ARG A 53 -8.13 -5.37 -27.04
C ARG A 53 -7.68 -6.11 -25.78
N LYS A 54 -6.65 -6.96 -25.92
CA LYS A 54 -6.08 -7.77 -24.82
C LYS A 54 -5.65 -6.92 -23.61
N ASN A 55 -5.00 -5.79 -23.84
CA ASN A 55 -4.44 -4.96 -22.77
C ASN A 55 -5.50 -4.24 -21.92
N LYS A 56 -6.74 -4.14 -22.41
CA LYS A 56 -7.84 -3.47 -21.70
C LYS A 56 -8.65 -4.42 -20.81
N PHE A 57 -8.26 -5.69 -20.67
CA PHE A 57 -8.92 -6.61 -19.75
C PHE A 57 -8.44 -6.40 -18.32
N LYS A 58 -9.37 -6.28 -17.38
CA LYS A 58 -9.13 -6.14 -15.95
C LYS A 58 -9.65 -7.37 -15.21
N GLN A 59 -8.98 -7.77 -14.13
CA GLN A 59 -9.49 -8.84 -13.26
C GLN A 59 -10.74 -8.38 -12.52
N GLN A 60 -11.76 -9.24 -12.51
CA GLN A 60 -12.96 -9.04 -11.71
C GLN A 60 -12.61 -9.10 -10.21
N ILE A 61 -13.01 -8.08 -9.46
CA ILE A 61 -12.89 -8.04 -7.99
C ILE A 61 -14.23 -8.28 -7.31
N PHE A 62 -15.33 -7.83 -7.92
CA PHE A 62 -16.69 -7.97 -7.36
C PHE A 62 -17.51 -8.98 -8.15
N GLU A 63 -18.45 -9.67 -7.51
CA GLU A 63 -19.27 -10.65 -8.22
C GLU A 63 -20.30 -9.98 -9.14
N ASP A 64 -20.77 -8.79 -8.78
CA ASP A 64 -21.77 -8.02 -9.54
C ASP A 64 -21.14 -7.07 -10.56
N LEU A 65 -21.59 -7.19 -11.82
CA LEU A 65 -21.11 -6.36 -12.93
C LEU A 65 -21.59 -4.91 -12.83
N SER A 66 -22.77 -4.68 -12.25
CA SER A 66 -23.31 -3.33 -12.07
C SER A 66 -22.43 -2.48 -11.15
N ILE A 67 -21.93 -3.09 -10.07
CA ILE A 67 -21.03 -2.43 -9.11
C ILE A 67 -19.70 -2.11 -9.80
N GLU A 68 -19.15 -3.03 -10.60
CA GLU A 68 -17.90 -2.78 -11.32
C GLU A 68 -18.04 -1.63 -12.33
N LYS A 69 -19.16 -1.58 -13.08
CA LYS A 69 -19.49 -0.48 -13.98
C LYS A 69 -19.56 0.85 -13.23
N GLU A 70 -20.26 0.89 -12.09
CA GLU A 70 -20.38 2.10 -11.28
C GLU A 70 -19.02 2.57 -10.76
N ILE A 71 -18.16 1.66 -10.28
CA ILE A 71 -16.84 2.00 -9.77
C ILE A 71 -15.90 2.50 -10.88
N ASP A 72 -15.99 1.94 -12.08
CA ASP A 72 -15.23 2.42 -13.24
C ASP A 72 -15.68 3.84 -13.64
N ILE A 73 -17.00 4.08 -13.67
CA ILE A 73 -17.57 5.41 -13.95
C ILE A 73 -17.18 6.41 -12.86
N ARG A 74 -17.38 6.08 -11.57
CA ARG A 74 -17.03 6.96 -10.44
C ARG A 74 -15.54 7.31 -10.45
N ARG A 75 -14.65 6.37 -10.78
CA ARG A 75 -13.22 6.67 -10.96
C ARG A 75 -12.95 7.64 -12.11
N LYS A 76 -13.65 7.48 -13.25
CA LYS A 76 -13.51 8.39 -14.39
C LYS A 76 -14.00 9.80 -14.02
N VAL A 77 -15.17 9.90 -13.40
CA VAL A 77 -15.79 11.17 -12.99
C VAL A 77 -14.93 11.86 -11.93
N ASN A 78 -14.50 11.17 -10.87
CA ASN A 78 -13.64 11.75 -9.83
C ASN A 78 -12.25 12.16 -10.34
N SER A 79 -11.73 11.50 -11.37
CA SER A 79 -10.46 11.93 -11.99
C SER A 79 -10.59 13.27 -12.72
N ILE A 80 -11.78 13.64 -13.16
CA ILE A 80 -12.09 14.91 -13.82
C ILE A 80 -12.50 15.94 -12.76
N TYR A 81 -13.37 15.54 -11.82
CA TYR A 81 -13.85 16.34 -10.71
C TYR A 81 -12.98 16.11 -9.46
N ASN A 82 -11.78 16.68 -9.47
CA ASN A 82 -10.80 16.54 -8.38
C ASN A 82 -10.74 17.76 -7.44
N GLN A 83 -11.86 18.48 -7.28
CA GLN A 83 -11.94 19.59 -6.32
C GLN A 83 -12.09 19.04 -4.89
N THR A 84 -11.41 19.68 -3.95
CA THR A 84 -11.38 19.32 -2.53
C THR A 84 -12.12 20.37 -1.69
N GLU A 85 -12.43 20.05 -0.43
CA GLU A 85 -13.13 20.97 0.49
C GLU A 85 -12.44 22.34 0.60
N GLU A 86 -11.11 22.38 0.51
CA GLU A 86 -10.29 23.60 0.55
C GLU A 86 -10.55 24.56 -0.61
N ASP A 87 -11.11 24.08 -1.72
CA ASP A 87 -11.40 24.88 -2.91
C ASP A 87 -12.74 25.65 -2.79
N PHE A 88 -13.55 25.36 -1.77
CA PHE A 88 -14.87 25.96 -1.57
C PHE A 88 -14.91 26.91 -0.38
N ALA A 89 -15.68 27.99 -0.50
CA ALA A 89 -15.84 28.96 0.58
C ALA A 89 -16.75 28.44 1.70
N THR A 90 -17.68 27.54 1.38
CA THR A 90 -18.64 26.99 2.36
C THR A 90 -18.85 25.49 2.20
N LEU A 91 -19.07 24.80 3.33
CA LEU A 91 -19.41 23.37 3.36
C LEU A 91 -20.69 23.04 2.56
N LYS A 92 -21.62 23.99 2.46
CA LYS A 92 -22.86 23.81 1.68
C LYS A 92 -22.59 23.69 0.18
N GLU A 93 -21.68 24.50 -0.34
CA GLU A 93 -21.29 24.46 -1.75
C GLU A 93 -20.54 23.16 -2.07
N PHE A 94 -19.66 22.73 -1.17
CA PHE A 94 -18.96 21.45 -1.29
C PHE A 94 -19.94 20.26 -1.29
N ASN A 95 -20.93 20.23 -0.39
CA ASN A 95 -21.94 19.17 -0.38
C ASN A 95 -22.79 19.17 -1.65
N LYS A 96 -23.18 20.35 -2.15
CA LYS A 96 -23.91 20.44 -3.43
C LYS A 96 -23.07 19.90 -4.60
N TYR A 97 -21.78 20.22 -4.63
CA TYR A 97 -20.85 19.70 -5.63
C TYR A 97 -20.75 18.16 -5.58
N LEU A 98 -20.69 17.57 -4.38
CA LEU A 98 -20.72 16.12 -4.22
C LEU A 98 -22.04 15.51 -4.69
N GLU A 99 -23.18 16.15 -4.40
CA GLU A 99 -24.49 15.73 -4.90
C GLU A 99 -24.55 15.76 -6.44
N ASP A 100 -24.03 16.83 -7.07
CA ASP A 100 -23.99 16.97 -8.53
C ASP A 100 -23.13 15.86 -9.18
N ILE A 101 -22.00 15.50 -8.57
CA ILE A 101 -21.15 14.36 -9.01
C ILE A 101 -21.92 13.05 -8.94
N GLU A 102 -22.62 12.81 -7.82
CA GLU A 102 -23.40 11.59 -7.63
C GLU A 102 -24.56 11.48 -8.63
N GLU A 103 -25.21 12.60 -8.98
CA GLU A 103 -26.22 12.64 -10.01
C GLU A 103 -25.65 12.26 -11.39
N ILE A 104 -24.47 12.78 -11.74
CA ILE A 104 -23.75 12.42 -12.98
C ILE A 104 -23.42 10.93 -13.01
N VAL A 105 -22.87 10.39 -11.92
CA VAL A 105 -22.53 8.95 -11.81
C VAL A 105 -23.79 8.09 -11.94
N PHE A 106 -24.90 8.49 -11.32
CA PHE A 106 -26.17 7.79 -11.40
C PHE A 106 -26.74 7.77 -12.82
N LYS A 107 -26.73 8.92 -13.53
CA LYS A 107 -27.15 9.02 -14.94
C LYS A 107 -26.34 8.08 -15.83
N LEU A 108 -25.01 8.10 -15.71
CA LEU A 108 -24.11 7.27 -16.51
C LEU A 108 -24.21 5.77 -16.17
N SER A 109 -24.39 5.42 -14.88
CA SER A 109 -24.54 4.03 -14.45
C SER A 109 -25.82 3.41 -14.99
N ASN A 110 -26.93 4.14 -14.92
CA ASN A 110 -28.24 3.68 -15.40
C ASN A 110 -28.46 3.87 -16.90
N GLY A 111 -27.59 4.61 -17.59
CA GLY A 111 -27.69 4.83 -19.03
C GLY A 111 -28.77 5.85 -19.41
N ILE A 112 -29.05 6.82 -18.53
CA ILE A 112 -29.98 7.92 -18.76
C ILE A 112 -29.16 9.10 -19.31
N ASP A 113 -29.53 9.63 -20.47
CA ASP A 113 -28.89 10.81 -21.10
C ASP A 113 -27.36 10.79 -21.17
N VAL A 114 -26.81 9.63 -21.56
CA VAL A 114 -25.36 9.39 -21.62
C VAL A 114 -24.66 10.40 -22.51
N GLU A 115 -25.20 10.70 -23.69
CA GLU A 115 -24.55 11.62 -24.65
C GLU A 115 -24.48 13.06 -24.14
N GLN A 116 -25.52 13.53 -23.46
CA GLN A 116 -25.54 14.88 -22.89
C GLN A 116 -24.55 14.99 -21.73
N THR A 117 -24.59 14.02 -20.83
CA THR A 117 -23.70 13.96 -19.66
C THR A 117 -22.23 13.82 -20.09
N GLU A 118 -21.94 13.03 -21.11
CA GLU A 118 -20.58 12.91 -21.67
C GLU A 118 -20.13 14.20 -22.36
N SER A 119 -21.03 14.93 -23.02
CA SER A 119 -20.69 16.23 -23.62
C SER A 119 -20.36 17.26 -22.55
N GLU A 120 -21.14 17.33 -21.47
CA GLU A 120 -20.89 18.20 -20.33
C GLU A 120 -19.57 17.87 -19.63
N LEU A 121 -19.31 16.57 -19.41
CA LEU A 121 -18.03 16.09 -18.87
C LEU A 121 -16.84 16.51 -19.74
N ASN A 122 -16.93 16.35 -21.06
CA ASN A 122 -15.85 16.72 -21.97
C ASN A 122 -15.59 18.24 -22.00
N LYS A 123 -16.66 19.06 -21.89
CA LYS A 123 -16.52 20.51 -21.78
C LYS A 123 -15.79 20.89 -20.50
N TYR A 124 -16.24 20.37 -19.37
CA TYR A 124 -15.62 20.60 -18.07
C TYR A 124 -14.16 20.12 -18.05
N GLU A 125 -13.88 18.94 -18.60
CA GLU A 125 -12.50 18.42 -18.73
C GLU A 125 -11.63 19.36 -19.55
N SER A 126 -12.13 19.93 -20.64
CA SER A 126 -11.37 20.84 -21.49
C SER A 126 -11.06 22.19 -20.82
N GLU A 127 -12.01 22.71 -20.02
CA GLU A 127 -11.89 23.98 -19.31
C GLU A 127 -10.94 23.86 -18.11
N HIS A 128 -11.04 22.78 -17.35
CA HIS A 128 -10.28 22.57 -16.11
C HIS A 128 -9.04 21.68 -16.27
N LYS A 129 -8.66 21.34 -17.50
CA LYS A 129 -7.55 20.40 -17.77
C LYS A 129 -6.24 20.75 -17.07
N LEU A 130 -5.89 22.03 -17.05
CA LEU A 130 -4.64 22.51 -16.46
C LEU A 130 -4.65 22.37 -14.92
N GLU A 131 -5.77 22.75 -14.30
CA GLU A 131 -5.97 22.65 -12.85
C GLU A 131 -5.98 21.17 -12.41
N ILE A 132 -6.65 20.32 -13.20
CA ILE A 132 -6.69 18.87 -12.95
C ILE A 132 -5.27 18.28 -13.03
N LEU A 133 -4.49 18.65 -14.04
CA LEU A 133 -3.12 18.15 -14.22
C LEU A 133 -2.21 18.57 -13.06
N GLU A 134 -2.27 19.83 -12.64
CA GLU A 134 -1.46 20.35 -11.53
C GLU A 134 -1.78 19.63 -10.22
N ARG A 135 -3.07 19.46 -9.90
CA ARG A 135 -3.51 18.71 -8.71
C ARG A 135 -3.08 17.25 -8.76
N ASN A 136 -3.27 16.57 -9.88
CA ASN A 136 -2.86 15.18 -10.06
C ASN A 136 -1.34 15.02 -9.94
N MET A 137 -0.56 15.98 -10.43
CA MET A 137 0.90 15.98 -10.29
C MET A 137 1.32 16.15 -8.82
N ARG A 138 0.67 17.05 -8.09
CA ARG A 138 0.90 17.24 -6.65
C ARG A 138 0.51 15.98 -5.85
N GLU A 139 -0.62 15.35 -6.17
CA GLU A 139 -1.05 14.11 -5.53
C GLU A 139 -0.09 12.96 -5.84
N SER A 140 0.35 12.81 -7.09
CA SER A 140 1.34 11.82 -7.48
C SER A 140 2.65 11.98 -6.72
N GLN A 141 3.14 13.23 -6.56
CA GLN A 141 4.34 13.50 -5.76
C GLN A 141 4.16 13.08 -4.30
N LYS A 142 3.03 13.43 -3.68
CA LYS A 142 2.70 13.01 -2.31
C LYS A 142 2.67 11.48 -2.19
N ASN A 143 2.05 10.79 -3.14
CA ASN A 143 1.97 9.32 -3.16
C ASN A 143 3.35 8.68 -3.35
N ASP A 144 4.18 9.21 -4.25
CA ASP A 144 5.56 8.73 -4.46
C ASP A 144 6.41 8.91 -3.19
N ASP A 145 6.24 10.02 -2.48
CA ASP A 145 6.93 10.27 -1.23
C ASP A 145 6.47 9.32 -0.11
N LEU A 146 5.17 9.01 -0.04
CA LEU A 146 4.64 7.97 0.87
C LEU A 146 5.21 6.58 0.57
N VAL A 147 5.39 6.23 -0.70
CA VAL A 147 6.00 4.96 -1.10
C VAL A 147 7.47 4.91 -0.68
N LYS A 148 8.25 5.96 -0.96
CA LYS A 148 9.65 6.05 -0.49
C LYS A 148 9.76 5.95 1.04
N TYR A 149 8.81 6.54 1.75
CA TYR A 149 8.75 6.44 3.21
C TYR A 149 8.49 5.00 3.67
N ARG A 150 7.55 4.29 3.05
CA ARG A 150 7.30 2.87 3.34
C ARG A 150 8.52 1.98 3.08
N ASP A 151 9.17 2.17 1.94
CA ASP A 151 10.37 1.40 1.57
C ASP A 151 11.53 1.64 2.54
N SER A 152 11.77 2.90 2.92
CA SER A 152 12.83 3.23 3.89
C SER A 152 12.52 2.66 5.28
N MET A 153 11.25 2.66 5.70
CA MET A 153 10.81 2.06 6.96
C MET A 153 11.00 0.53 6.96
N GLU A 154 10.71 -0.13 5.84
CA GLU A 154 10.93 -1.58 5.70
C GLU A 154 12.42 -1.93 5.76
N ARG A 155 13.28 -1.16 5.07
CA ARG A 155 14.74 -1.35 5.13
C ARG A 155 15.27 -1.23 6.56
N LEU A 156 14.84 -0.21 7.30
CA LEU A 156 15.22 -0.04 8.70
C LEU A 156 14.77 -1.21 9.57
N LYS A 157 13.55 -1.72 9.36
CA LYS A 157 13.06 -2.92 10.06
C LYS A 157 13.93 -4.15 9.76
N GLN A 158 14.33 -4.34 8.50
CA GLN A 158 15.21 -5.45 8.11
C GLN A 158 16.60 -5.33 8.73
N GLU A 159 17.18 -4.12 8.79
CA GLU A 159 18.47 -3.88 9.44
C GLU A 159 18.41 -4.15 10.94
N LYS A 160 17.36 -3.69 11.63
CA LYS A 160 17.13 -4.00 13.05
C LYS A 160 17.04 -5.51 13.31
N LEU A 161 16.33 -6.24 12.46
CA LEU A 161 16.23 -7.71 12.57
C LEU A 161 17.58 -8.41 12.36
N LYS A 162 18.39 -7.95 11.39
CA LYS A 162 19.74 -8.50 11.16
C LYS A 162 20.65 -8.29 12.35
N ILE A 163 20.66 -7.09 12.92
CA ILE A 163 21.46 -6.75 14.10
C ILE A 163 21.03 -7.60 15.28
N GLN A 164 19.71 -7.71 15.54
CA GLN A 164 19.18 -8.55 16.60
C GLN A 164 19.64 -10.02 16.47
N LYS A 165 19.59 -10.57 15.24
CA LYS A 165 20.01 -11.94 14.96
C LYS A 165 21.52 -12.15 15.10
N GLN A 166 22.34 -11.19 14.66
CA GLN A 166 23.79 -11.25 14.84
C GLN A 166 24.16 -11.29 16.33
N MET A 167 23.50 -10.47 17.14
CA MET A 167 23.75 -10.45 18.58
C MET A 167 23.34 -11.76 19.24
N GLU A 168 22.17 -12.33 18.91
CA GLU A 168 21.72 -13.61 19.48
C GLU A 168 22.71 -14.75 19.20
N LEU A 169 23.33 -14.78 18.02
CA LEU A 169 24.37 -15.77 17.70
C LEU A 169 25.63 -15.57 18.56
N GLU A 170 26.08 -14.32 18.71
CA GLU A 170 27.19 -14.00 19.61
C GLU A 170 26.88 -14.32 21.09
N ASP A 171 25.63 -14.15 21.54
CA ASP A 171 25.18 -14.56 22.88
C ASP A 171 25.35 -16.07 23.09
N LEU A 172 24.93 -16.87 22.10
CA LEU A 172 25.03 -18.33 22.15
C LEU A 172 26.49 -18.81 22.17
N GLU A 173 27.35 -18.22 21.34
CA GLU A 173 28.78 -18.55 21.33
C GLU A 173 29.46 -18.19 22.64
N TYR A 174 29.15 -17.02 23.21
CA TYR A 174 29.69 -16.60 24.49
C TYR A 174 29.22 -17.50 25.63
N GLN A 175 27.94 -17.89 25.66
CA GLN A 175 27.44 -18.84 26.65
C GLN A 175 28.18 -20.18 26.59
N LYS A 176 28.47 -20.69 25.39
CA LYS A 176 29.27 -21.91 25.21
C LYS A 176 30.70 -21.74 25.75
N GLN A 177 31.35 -20.63 25.46
CA GLN A 177 32.69 -20.34 26.00
C GLN A 177 32.67 -20.24 27.53
N GLN A 178 31.66 -19.60 28.12
CA GLN A 178 31.51 -19.49 29.57
C GLN A 178 31.26 -20.85 30.24
N GLN A 179 30.52 -21.74 29.58
CA GLN A 179 30.33 -23.11 30.05
C GLN A 179 31.64 -23.91 30.02
N GLN A 180 32.45 -23.76 28.96
CA GLN A 180 33.76 -24.40 28.86
C GLN A 180 34.75 -23.86 29.89
N ASP A 181 34.86 -22.54 30.04
CA ASP A 181 35.70 -21.89 31.06
C ASP A 181 35.31 -22.30 32.48
N LEU A 182 34.01 -22.44 32.75
CA LEU A 182 33.52 -22.94 34.03
C LEU A 182 33.93 -24.39 34.24
N LEU A 183 33.79 -25.23 33.21
CA LEU A 183 34.22 -26.63 33.27
C LEU A 183 35.72 -26.73 33.59
N ASP A 184 36.57 -25.99 32.86
CA ASP A 184 38.03 -25.98 33.05
C ASP A 184 38.46 -25.46 34.42
N LYS A 185 37.77 -24.44 34.96
CA LYS A 185 38.04 -23.94 36.32
C LYS A 185 37.63 -24.94 37.40
N MET A 186 36.57 -25.72 37.17
CA MET A 186 36.14 -26.79 38.07
C MET A 186 37.10 -28.00 38.02
N THR A 187 37.73 -28.29 36.88
CA THR A 187 38.76 -29.34 36.77
C THR A 187 40.10 -28.91 37.37
N ASN A 188 40.47 -27.63 37.25
CA ASN A 188 41.81 -27.16 37.60
C ASN A 188 41.93 -26.52 39.00
N SER A 189 40.83 -26.19 39.68
CA SER A 189 40.85 -25.53 41.00
C SER A 189 40.12 -26.32 42.08
N SER A 190 40.69 -26.35 43.29
CA SER A 190 40.12 -27.02 44.47
C SER A 190 39.29 -26.09 45.38
N THR A 191 38.95 -24.89 44.90
CA THR A 191 38.13 -23.89 45.60
C THR A 191 36.65 -24.25 45.63
N SER A 192 35.93 -23.76 46.65
CA SER A 192 34.50 -24.03 46.86
C SER A 192 33.66 -23.65 45.64
N SER A 193 32.84 -24.60 45.19
CA SER A 193 32.05 -24.52 43.96
C SER A 193 31.02 -23.39 43.97
N GLU A 194 30.50 -23.01 45.14
CA GLU A 194 29.44 -21.99 45.27
C GLU A 194 29.94 -20.57 45.03
N ASP A 195 31.16 -20.23 45.46
CA ASP A 195 31.70 -18.88 45.32
C ASP A 195 32.12 -18.58 43.88
N LEU A 196 32.61 -19.60 43.15
CA LEU A 196 32.93 -19.51 41.73
C LEU A 196 31.67 -19.23 40.87
N ILE A 197 30.55 -19.88 41.19
CA ILE A 197 29.28 -19.69 40.49
C ILE A 197 28.73 -18.27 40.73
N LYS A 198 28.77 -17.76 41.97
CA LYS A 198 28.31 -16.40 42.29
C LYS A 198 29.16 -15.32 41.59
N GLN A 199 30.48 -15.51 41.55
CA GLN A 199 31.38 -14.55 40.89
C GLN A 199 31.11 -14.50 39.38
N GLN A 200 30.88 -15.65 38.75
CA GLN A 200 30.54 -15.73 37.32
C GLN A 200 29.15 -15.15 37.01
N GLN A 201 28.13 -15.42 37.84
CA GLN A 201 26.79 -14.83 37.70
C GLN A 201 26.83 -13.31 37.80
N SER A 202 27.65 -12.74 38.69
CA SER A 202 27.80 -11.29 38.82
C SER A 202 28.48 -10.64 37.61
N GLN A 203 29.46 -11.33 36.99
CA GLN A 203 30.10 -10.87 35.74
C GLN A 203 29.14 -10.96 34.55
N MET A 204 28.35 -12.02 34.47
CA MET A 204 27.30 -12.20 33.45
C MET A 204 26.24 -11.09 33.53
N ALA A 205 25.75 -10.76 34.73
CA ALA A 205 24.74 -9.71 34.93
C ALA A 205 25.26 -8.30 34.59
N LYS A 206 26.53 -8.00 34.87
CA LYS A 206 27.15 -6.71 34.49
C LYS A 206 27.29 -6.59 32.97
N ARG A 207 27.67 -7.67 32.29
CA ARG A 207 27.83 -7.69 30.83
C ARG A 207 26.49 -7.62 30.10
N SER A 208 25.44 -8.30 30.58
CA SER A 208 24.11 -8.22 29.95
C SER A 208 23.53 -6.81 30.00
N ASN A 209 23.76 -6.07 31.09
CA ASN A 209 23.34 -4.67 31.23
C ASN A 209 24.10 -3.71 30.30
N LEU A 210 25.41 -3.91 30.12
CA LEU A 210 26.21 -3.12 29.16
C LEU A 210 25.73 -3.36 27.73
N ARG A 211 25.39 -4.61 27.40
CA ARG A 211 24.91 -5.00 26.07
C ARG A 211 23.51 -4.45 25.79
N ARG A 212 22.60 -4.46 26.77
CA ARG A 212 21.27 -3.84 26.65
C ARG A 212 21.39 -2.34 26.34
N LYS A 213 22.36 -1.64 26.95
CA LYS A 213 22.66 -0.24 26.63
C LYS A 213 23.26 -0.07 25.23
N GLN A 214 24.15 -0.96 24.81
CA GLN A 214 24.75 -0.93 23.46
C GLN A 214 23.68 -1.16 22.37
N LEU A 215 22.75 -2.08 22.61
CA LEU A 215 21.56 -2.34 21.79
C LEU A 215 20.67 -1.11 21.65
N GLN A 216 20.37 -0.45 22.77
CA GLN A 216 19.59 0.78 22.80
C GLN A 216 20.30 1.90 22.04
N ASN A 217 21.62 2.03 22.19
CA ASN A 217 22.42 3.02 21.46
C ASN A 217 22.42 2.76 19.95
N ILE A 218 22.67 1.54 19.49
CA ILE A 218 22.65 1.19 18.06
C ILE A 218 21.26 1.40 17.46
N THR A 219 20.20 1.01 18.19
CA THR A 219 18.82 1.23 17.76
C THR A 219 18.52 2.72 17.64
N SER A 220 18.93 3.53 18.63
CA SER A 220 18.74 4.98 18.61
C SER A 220 19.53 5.68 17.51
N GLN A 221 20.72 5.17 17.15
CA GLN A 221 21.52 5.70 16.05
C GLN A 221 20.86 5.44 14.70
N LEU A 222 20.34 4.23 14.47
CA LEU A 222 19.59 3.90 13.26
C LEU A 222 18.32 4.74 13.14
N ASP A 223 17.60 4.94 14.25
CA ASP A 223 16.42 5.80 14.29
C ASP A 223 16.77 7.28 14.02
N SER A 224 17.92 7.76 14.50
CA SER A 224 18.38 9.11 14.20
C SER A 224 18.78 9.31 12.73
N GLN A 225 19.42 8.32 12.10
CA GLN A 225 19.77 8.35 10.68
C GLN A 225 18.53 8.30 9.78
N PHE A 226 17.52 7.53 10.19
CA PHE A 226 16.22 7.50 9.52
C PHE A 226 15.51 8.85 9.63
N ASN A 227 15.44 9.43 10.82
CA ASN A 227 14.83 10.75 11.01
C ASN A 227 15.54 11.86 10.20
N GLN A 228 16.85 11.78 10.00
CA GLN A 228 17.59 12.73 9.14
C GLN A 228 17.31 12.55 7.65
N SER A 229 17.01 11.32 7.22
CA SER A 229 16.70 10.99 5.81
C SER A 229 15.21 11.06 5.48
N ASN A 230 14.35 11.24 6.50
CA ASN A 230 12.90 11.23 6.35
C ASN A 230 12.38 12.56 5.76
N PRO A 231 11.83 12.55 4.53
CA PRO A 231 11.30 13.77 3.89
C PRO A 231 10.08 14.35 4.60
N PHE A 232 9.30 13.53 5.31
CA PHE A 232 8.07 13.94 6.00
C PHE A 232 8.31 14.74 7.28
N GLN A 233 9.50 14.67 7.87
CA GLN A 233 9.78 15.36 9.12
C GLN A 233 9.96 16.87 8.94
N LYS A 234 10.32 17.32 7.72
CA LYS A 234 10.30 18.73 7.34
C LYS A 234 8.88 19.29 7.21
N GLN A 235 7.97 18.53 6.59
CA GLN A 235 6.57 18.96 6.43
C GLN A 235 5.84 19.02 7.79
N LEU A 236 6.04 18.04 8.66
CA LEU A 236 5.51 18.07 10.03
C LEU A 236 6.04 19.25 10.87
N ALA A 237 7.29 19.69 10.63
CA ALA A 237 7.84 20.85 11.31
C ALA A 237 7.27 22.19 10.78
N GLU A 238 6.95 22.27 9.49
CA GLU A 238 6.25 23.41 8.89
C GLU A 238 4.78 23.48 9.34
N ASP A 239 4.07 22.35 9.35
CA ASP A 239 2.67 22.28 9.84
C ASP A 239 2.56 22.55 11.35
N ALA A 240 3.53 22.07 12.15
CA ALA A 240 3.59 22.38 13.59
C ALA A 240 3.92 23.85 13.88
N SER A 241 4.54 24.56 12.94
CA SER A 241 4.78 26.01 13.05
C SER A 241 3.54 26.85 12.65
N ALA A 242 2.61 26.26 11.89
CA ALA A 242 1.38 26.91 11.42
C ALA A 242 0.21 26.81 12.41
N VAL A 243 0.22 25.83 13.32
CA VAL A 243 -0.75 25.78 14.43
C VAL A 243 -0.20 26.53 15.65
N PRO A 244 -0.77 27.71 16.01
CA PRO A 244 -0.33 28.41 17.21
C PRO A 244 -0.64 27.55 18.44
N PHE A 245 0.38 27.34 19.28
CA PHE A 245 0.26 26.70 20.57
C PHE A 245 -0.79 27.44 21.40
N THR A 246 -1.97 26.84 21.57
CA THR A 246 -2.98 27.30 22.53
C THR A 246 -2.78 26.55 23.84
N PRO A 247 -2.11 27.12 24.85
CA PRO A 247 -2.16 26.56 26.18
C PRO A 247 -3.56 26.87 26.73
N PHE A 248 -4.29 25.82 27.12
CA PHE A 248 -5.61 25.83 27.76
C PHE A 248 -6.83 25.94 26.84
N GLN A 249 -7.64 24.87 26.87
CA GLN A 249 -8.94 24.92 27.55
C GLN A 249 -9.21 23.58 28.24
#